data_AF-A0AB73HSC4-F1
#
_entry.id   AF-A0AB73HSC4-F1
#
_cell.length_a   1.000
_cell.length_b   1.000
_cell.length_c   1.000
_cell.angle_alpha   90.00
_cell.angle_beta   90.00
_cell.angle_gamma   90.00
#
_symmetry.space_group_name_H-M   'P 1'
#
loop_
_entity.id
_entity.type
_entity.pdbx_description
1 polymer ?
#
loop_
_entity_poly.entity_id
_entity_poly.type
_entity_poly.pdbx_seq_one_letter_code
_entity_poly.pdbx_strand_id
1 'polypeptide(L)'
;MSRYHLAQLNIAMLREPLESPGMADFVANLERINALAEASPGYLWRLQDEAGDATAIRPFGAEVLVNLSLWRDVQSLSDYVYKSAHSEMLKRRREWFDKAEQAHMVLWWVPAGHRPGVEEAAERLAHLREHGPSAHAFGFRQAFAAPN
;
A
#
# COMPACT_ATOMS: atom_id res chain seq x y z
N MET A 1 4.75 18.48 15.31
CA MET A 1 4.42 17.31 14.47
C MET A 1 3.55 17.77 13.31
N SER A 2 3.62 17.12 12.14
CA SER A 2 2.75 17.45 11.00
C SER A 2 1.28 17.30 11.41
N ARG A 3 0.40 18.17 10.91
CA ARG A 3 -1.06 18.07 11.13
C ARG A 3 -1.71 16.94 10.34
N TYR A 4 -1.02 16.45 9.31
CA TYR A 4 -1.50 15.41 8.41
C TYR A 4 -0.43 14.36 8.16
N HIS A 5 -0.88 13.14 7.89
CA HIS A 5 -0.08 12.01 7.43
C HIS A 5 -0.61 11.54 6.08
N LEU A 6 0.27 10.92 5.30
CA LEU A 6 -0.09 10.31 4.03
C LEU A 6 -0.57 8.88 4.28
N ALA A 7 -1.80 8.60 3.90
CA ALA A 7 -2.32 7.25 3.78
C ALA A 7 -2.05 6.70 2.39
N GLN A 8 -1.74 5.40 2.34
CA GLN A 8 -1.52 4.67 1.11
C GLN A 8 -2.25 3.33 1.18
N LEU A 9 -3.08 3.06 0.17
CA LEU A 9 -3.64 1.74 -0.11
C LEU A 9 -2.97 1.21 -1.38
N ASN A 10 -2.63 -0.08 -1.39
CA ASN A 10 -2.23 -0.83 -2.57
C ASN A 10 -2.90 -2.20 -2.52
N ILE A 11 -3.45 -2.62 -3.65
CA ILE A 11 -4.04 -3.94 -3.83
C ILE A 11 -3.32 -4.69 -4.94
N ALA A 12 -3.19 -6.00 -4.81
CA ALA A 12 -2.55 -6.84 -5.81
C ALA A 12 -3.31 -8.15 -5.96
N MET A 13 -3.70 -8.48 -7.19
CA MET A 13 -4.35 -9.75 -7.53
C MET A 13 -3.29 -10.84 -7.63
N LEU A 14 -3.45 -11.91 -6.84
CA LEU A 14 -2.59 -13.08 -6.85
C LEU A 14 -2.74 -13.86 -8.16
N ARG A 15 -1.63 -14.39 -8.70
CA ARG A 15 -1.66 -15.27 -9.88
C ARG A 15 -2.07 -16.70 -9.53
N GLU A 16 -1.81 -17.10 -8.30
CA GLU A 16 -2.04 -18.42 -7.73
C GLU A 16 -2.18 -18.31 -6.19
N PRO A 17 -2.73 -19.32 -5.51
CA PRO A 17 -2.88 -19.30 -4.04
C PRO A 17 -1.56 -19.03 -3.32
N LEU A 18 -1.57 -18.36 -2.16
CA LEU A 18 -0.34 -17.99 -1.44
C LEU A 18 0.54 -19.20 -1.05
N GLU A 19 -0.06 -20.37 -0.89
CA GLU A 19 0.59 -21.62 -0.50
C GLU A 19 1.24 -22.35 -1.69
N SER A 20 1.07 -21.86 -2.92
CA SER A 20 1.63 -22.50 -4.10
C SER A 20 3.16 -22.33 -4.18
N PRO A 21 3.86 -23.25 -4.86
CA PRO A 21 5.32 -23.15 -5.03
C PRO A 21 5.80 -21.87 -5.70
N GLY A 22 5.04 -21.27 -6.64
CA GLY A 22 5.43 -20.04 -7.30
C GLY A 22 5.27 -18.79 -6.41
N MET A 23 4.49 -18.86 -5.33
CA MET A 23 4.36 -17.80 -4.32
C MET A 23 5.39 -17.91 -3.19
N ALA A 24 6.11 -19.03 -3.08
CA ALA A 24 7.02 -19.29 -1.97
C ALA A 24 8.08 -18.18 -1.77
N ASP A 25 8.68 -17.68 -2.85
CA ASP A 25 9.68 -16.60 -2.76
C ASP A 25 9.05 -15.27 -2.33
N PHE A 26 7.82 -14.97 -2.76
CA PHE A 26 7.09 -13.79 -2.29
C PHE A 26 6.79 -13.88 -0.79
N VAL A 27 6.25 -15.02 -0.34
CA VAL A 27 5.91 -15.25 1.08
C VAL A 27 7.16 -15.18 1.95
N ALA A 28 8.27 -15.79 1.53
CA ALA A 28 9.55 -15.75 2.24
C ALA A 28 10.12 -14.34 2.41
N ASN A 29 9.71 -13.38 1.56
CA ASN A 29 10.15 -11.99 1.64
C ASN A 29 9.19 -11.07 2.41
N LEU A 30 7.98 -11.51 2.76
CA LEU A 30 6.96 -10.66 3.39
C LEU A 30 7.46 -10.00 4.69
N GLU A 31 7.99 -10.80 5.62
CA GLU A 31 8.48 -10.30 6.90
C GLU A 31 9.62 -9.29 6.72
N ARG A 32 10.59 -9.62 5.86
CA ARG A 32 11.72 -8.75 5.54
C ARG A 32 11.27 -7.40 4.99
N ILE A 33 10.29 -7.40 4.10
CA ILE A 33 9.77 -6.18 3.47
C ILE A 33 8.91 -5.37 4.45
N ASN A 34 8.12 -6.02 5.30
CA ASN A 34 7.38 -5.35 6.37
C ASN A 34 8.33 -4.69 7.38
N ALA A 35 9.36 -5.40 7.83
CA ALA A 35 10.38 -4.85 8.72
C ALA A 35 11.16 -3.69 8.06
N LEU A 36 11.43 -3.78 6.76
CA LEU A 36 12.05 -2.70 6.00
C LEU A 36 11.16 -1.44 5.97
N ALA A 37 9.85 -1.59 5.78
CA ALA A 37 8.92 -0.47 5.88
C ALA A 37 8.95 0.14 7.28
N GLU A 38 8.87 -0.68 8.32
CA GLU A 38 8.84 -0.25 9.72
C GLU A 38 10.11 0.50 10.16
N ALA A 39 11.27 0.11 9.61
CA ALA A 39 12.55 0.79 9.84
C ALA A 39 12.75 2.03 8.94
N SER A 40 11.90 2.25 7.94
CA SER A 40 12.09 3.34 6.97
C SER A 40 11.76 4.71 7.58
N PRO A 41 12.57 5.76 7.32
CA PRO A 41 12.27 7.10 7.78
C PRO A 41 10.89 7.58 7.34
N GLY A 42 10.06 7.96 8.31
CA GLY A 42 8.73 8.50 8.05
C GLY A 42 7.63 7.45 7.93
N TYR A 43 7.92 6.16 8.10
CA TYR A 43 6.90 5.17 8.40
C TYR A 43 6.20 5.50 9.72
N LEU A 44 4.89 5.26 9.79
CA LEU A 44 4.09 5.52 10.99
C LEU A 44 3.26 4.31 11.43
N TRP A 45 2.65 3.60 10.48
CA TRP A 45 1.74 2.49 10.77
C TRP A 45 1.43 1.69 9.50
N ARG A 46 1.01 0.43 9.66
CA ARG A 46 0.35 -0.37 8.62
C ARG A 46 -0.80 -1.18 9.20
N LEU A 47 -1.76 -1.49 8.35
CA LEU A 47 -2.81 -2.46 8.62
C LEU A 47 -2.17 -3.85 8.77
N GLN A 48 -2.54 -4.52 9.85
CA GLN A 48 -2.12 -5.86 10.22
C GLN A 48 -3.16 -6.45 11.18
N ASP A 49 -3.28 -7.77 11.21
CA ASP A 49 -4.05 -8.45 12.24
C ASP A 49 -3.29 -8.48 13.59
N GLU A 50 -3.87 -9.14 14.59
CA GLU A 50 -3.26 -9.28 15.92
C GLU A 50 -1.93 -10.06 15.90
N ALA A 51 -1.69 -10.87 14.88
CA ALA A 51 -0.45 -11.61 14.66
C ALA A 51 0.58 -10.81 13.83
N GLY A 52 0.26 -9.59 13.40
CA GLY A 52 1.13 -8.75 12.56
C GLY A 52 1.03 -9.06 11.07
N ASP A 53 0.11 -9.94 10.67
CA ASP A 53 -0.08 -10.38 9.29
C ASP A 53 -1.26 -9.64 8.62
N ALA A 54 -1.01 -9.03 7.46
CA ALA A 54 -2.08 -8.44 6.65
C ALA A 54 -2.65 -9.44 5.64
N THR A 55 -1.98 -10.59 5.44
CA THR A 55 -2.39 -11.60 4.47
C THR A 55 -3.61 -12.41 4.92
N ALA A 56 -4.15 -12.25 6.12
CA ALA A 56 -5.50 -12.76 6.42
C ALA A 56 -6.62 -11.80 6.00
N ILE A 57 -6.30 -10.52 5.81
CA ILE A 57 -7.28 -9.46 5.56
C ILE A 57 -7.57 -9.39 4.05
N ARG A 58 -8.80 -9.75 3.64
CA ARG A 58 -9.21 -9.90 2.22
C ARG A 58 -10.47 -9.10 1.82
N PRO A 59 -10.47 -7.78 1.97
CA PRO A 59 -11.66 -6.97 1.74
C PRO A 59 -11.99 -6.73 0.27
N PHE A 60 -11.03 -7.00 -0.63
CA PHE A 60 -11.19 -6.83 -2.08
C PHE A 60 -11.37 -8.17 -2.82
N GLY A 61 -11.61 -9.26 -2.09
CA GLY A 61 -11.73 -10.63 -2.62
C GLY A 61 -10.64 -11.55 -2.10
N ALA A 62 -10.89 -12.86 -2.11
CA ALA A 62 -10.00 -13.89 -1.56
C ALA A 62 -8.61 -13.90 -2.21
N GLU A 63 -8.54 -13.56 -3.50
CA GLU A 63 -7.32 -13.55 -4.30
C GLU A 63 -6.59 -12.20 -4.30
N VAL A 64 -7.07 -11.22 -3.52
CA VAL A 64 -6.49 -9.86 -3.53
C VAL A 64 -5.75 -9.57 -2.22
N LEU A 65 -4.43 -9.38 -2.31
CA LEU A 65 -3.66 -8.85 -1.20
C LEU A 65 -3.94 -7.36 -1.02
N VAL A 66 -4.01 -6.93 0.24
CA VAL A 66 -4.15 -5.54 0.63
C VAL A 66 -2.94 -5.09 1.45
N ASN A 67 -2.43 -3.91 1.12
CA ASN A 67 -1.50 -3.18 1.96
C ASN A 67 -2.06 -1.78 2.19
N LEU A 68 -2.25 -1.42 3.46
CA LEU A 68 -2.71 -0.10 3.88
C LEU A 68 -1.71 0.43 4.90
N SER A 69 -1.15 1.61 4.66
CA SER A 69 -0.09 2.16 5.50
C SER A 69 -0.17 3.68 5.66
N LEU A 70 0.44 4.19 6.72
CA LEU A 70 0.59 5.60 7.02
C LEU A 70 2.06 6.01 7.02
N TRP A 71 2.31 7.15 6.40
CA TRP A 71 3.62 7.75 6.23
C TRP A 71 3.56 9.23 6.59
N ARG A 72 4.71 9.80 6.91
CA ARG A 72 4.85 11.23 7.19
C ARG A 72 4.45 12.08 5.98
N ASP A 73 4.91 11.69 4.79
CA ASP A 73 4.74 12.43 3.55
C ASP A 73 5.00 11.53 2.32
N VAL A 74 4.73 12.09 1.13
CA VAL A 74 4.91 11.41 -0.17
C VAL A 74 6.37 11.04 -0.41
N GLN A 75 7.32 11.87 0.03
CA GLN A 75 8.74 11.63 -0.20
C GLN A 75 9.22 10.40 0.58
N SER A 76 8.85 10.30 1.86
CA SER A 76 9.20 9.20 2.75
C SER A 76 8.71 7.85 2.19
N LEU A 77 7.45 7.80 1.76
CA LEU A 77 6.89 6.60 1.12
C LEU A 77 7.60 6.31 -0.22
N SER A 78 7.84 7.32 -1.05
CA SER A 78 8.53 7.16 -2.33
C SER A 78 9.95 6.60 -2.17
N ASP A 79 10.69 7.07 -1.17
CA ASP A 79 12.04 6.58 -0.87
C ASP A 79 12.02 5.12 -0.43
N TYR A 80 11.07 4.72 0.42
CA TYR A 80 10.86 3.31 0.73
C TYR A 80 10.52 2.50 -0.54
N VAL A 81 9.55 2.94 -1.34
CA VAL A 81 9.05 2.17 -2.48
C VAL A 81 10.13 1.99 -3.56
N TYR A 82 10.90 3.03 -3.87
CA TYR A 82 11.78 3.07 -5.05
C TYR A 82 13.27 3.06 -4.74
N LYS A 83 13.71 3.46 -3.54
CA LYS A 83 15.13 3.59 -3.17
C LYS A 83 15.57 2.60 -2.09
N SER A 84 14.74 1.61 -1.78
CA SER A 84 15.07 0.51 -0.87
C SER A 84 15.05 -0.84 -1.58
N ALA A 85 15.32 -1.92 -0.83
CA ALA A 85 15.18 -3.29 -1.33
C ALA A 85 13.73 -3.65 -1.74
N HIS A 86 12.73 -2.84 -1.39
CA HIS A 86 11.38 -2.99 -1.93
C HIS A 86 11.34 -2.86 -3.47
N SER A 87 12.26 -2.11 -4.07
CA SER A 87 12.37 -1.96 -5.52
C SER A 87 12.65 -3.28 -6.25
N GLU A 88 13.27 -4.25 -5.58
CA GLU A 88 13.52 -5.60 -6.12
C GLU A 88 12.22 -6.39 -6.28
N MET A 89 11.34 -6.33 -5.26
CA MET A 89 10.00 -6.91 -5.31
C MET A 89 9.16 -6.26 -6.42
N LEU A 90 9.26 -4.94 -6.57
CA LEU A 90 8.54 -4.24 -7.65
C LEU A 90 8.97 -4.69 -9.04
N LYS A 91 10.27 -4.92 -9.27
CA LYS A 91 10.77 -5.40 -10.57
C LYS A 91 10.22 -6.78 -10.92
N ARG A 92 10.08 -7.64 -9.91
CA ARG A 92 9.65 -9.04 -10.04
C ARG A 92 8.15 -9.27 -9.84
N ARG A 93 7.38 -8.22 -9.50
CA ARG A 93 5.94 -8.30 -9.16
C ARG A 93 5.07 -9.15 -10.10
N ARG A 94 5.42 -9.23 -11.39
CA ARG A 94 4.68 -10.02 -12.40
C ARG A 94 4.85 -11.54 -12.25
N GLU A 95 5.83 -11.99 -11.46
CA GLU A 95 6.00 -13.39 -11.09
C GLU A 95 4.87 -13.85 -10.16
N TRP A 96 4.32 -12.94 -9.34
CA TRP A 96 3.37 -13.27 -8.27
C TRP A 96 1.99 -12.65 -8.46
N PHE A 97 1.91 -11.52 -9.17
CA PHE A 97 0.69 -10.75 -9.31
C PHE A 97 0.28 -10.55 -10.77
N ASP A 98 -1.02 -10.58 -10.99
CA ASP A 98 -1.59 -10.22 -12.27
C ASP A 98 -1.45 -8.72 -12.54
N LYS A 99 -1.43 -8.39 -13.83
CA LYS A 99 -1.38 -7.01 -14.29
C LYS A 99 -2.69 -6.33 -13.91
N ALA A 100 -2.60 -5.25 -13.13
CA ALA A 100 -3.75 -4.41 -12.87
C ALA A 100 -4.18 -3.67 -14.14
N GLU A 101 -5.44 -3.84 -14.54
CA GLU A 101 -6.04 -3.12 -15.67
C GLU A 101 -6.57 -1.72 -15.27
N GLN A 102 -6.76 -1.49 -13.96
CA GLN A 102 -7.17 -0.21 -13.39
C GLN A 102 -6.18 0.26 -12.31
N ALA A 103 -6.38 1.47 -11.78
CA ALA A 103 -5.62 1.95 -10.63
C ALA A 103 -5.72 0.93 -9.48
N HIS A 104 -4.58 0.50 -8.93
CA HIS A 104 -4.48 -0.49 -7.85
C HIS A 104 -3.87 0.10 -6.58
N MET A 105 -3.45 1.37 -6.64
CA MET A 105 -2.86 2.08 -5.52
C MET A 105 -3.43 3.49 -5.48
N VAL A 106 -3.71 3.97 -4.27
CA VAL A 106 -4.20 5.32 -3.99
C VAL A 106 -3.50 5.90 -2.77
N LEU A 107 -3.28 7.21 -2.82
CA LEU A 107 -2.69 8.04 -1.78
C LEU A 107 -3.69 9.13 -1.41
N TRP A 108 -3.78 9.48 -0.13
CA TRP A 108 -4.57 10.61 0.36
C TRP A 108 -4.03 11.11 1.70
N TRP A 109 -4.37 12.34 2.06
CA TRP A 109 -3.98 12.92 3.34
C TRP A 109 -5.03 12.65 4.41
N VAL A 110 -4.58 12.22 5.59
CA VAL A 110 -5.42 12.02 6.78
C VAL A 110 -4.93 12.88 7.94
N PRO A 111 -5.80 13.37 8.84
CA PRO A 111 -5.37 14.08 10.03
C PRO A 111 -4.43 13.25 10.89
N ALA A 112 -3.45 13.89 11.54
CA ALA A 112 -2.56 13.20 12.46
C ALA A 112 -3.37 12.54 13.60
N GLY A 113 -3.11 11.27 13.86
CA GLY A 113 -3.86 10.44 14.82
C GLY A 113 -4.99 9.62 14.19
N HIS A 114 -5.42 9.93 12.96
CA HIS A 114 -6.38 9.10 12.24
C HIS A 114 -5.71 7.88 11.61
N ARG A 115 -6.28 6.69 11.81
CA ARG A 115 -5.90 5.46 11.13
C ARG A 115 -7.03 5.05 10.20
N PRO A 116 -6.86 5.14 8.87
CA PRO A 116 -7.94 4.83 7.95
C PRO A 116 -8.33 3.36 8.04
N GLY A 117 -9.63 3.11 7.97
CA GLY A 117 -10.16 1.77 7.80
C GLY A 117 -10.05 1.30 6.36
N VAL A 118 -10.31 0.01 6.16
CA VAL A 118 -10.36 -0.60 4.83
C VAL A 118 -11.48 -0.01 3.97
N GLU A 119 -12.64 0.28 4.55
CA GLU A 119 -13.78 0.88 3.85
C GLU A 119 -13.41 2.26 3.27
N GLU A 120 -12.86 3.15 4.11
CA GLU A 120 -12.34 4.45 3.67
C GLU A 120 -11.32 4.29 2.53
N ALA A 121 -10.39 3.34 2.67
CA ALA A 121 -9.37 3.10 1.66
C ALA A 121 -9.98 2.63 0.32
N ALA A 122 -11.02 1.78 0.38
CA ALA A 122 -11.75 1.31 -0.79
C ALA A 122 -12.48 2.45 -1.51
N GLU A 123 -13.14 3.35 -0.75
CA GLU A 123 -13.80 4.54 -1.28
C GLU A 123 -12.80 5.47 -2.00
N ARG A 124 -11.63 5.69 -1.41
CA ARG A 124 -10.56 6.51 -2.02
C ARG A 124 -10.09 5.90 -3.35
N LEU A 125 -9.91 4.59 -3.40
CA LEU A 125 -9.49 3.90 -4.62
C LEU A 125 -10.57 3.96 -5.70
N ALA A 126 -11.84 3.76 -5.32
CA ALA A 126 -12.97 3.89 -6.22
C ALA A 126 -13.05 5.31 -6.81
N HIS A 127 -12.94 6.33 -5.95
CA HIS A 127 -12.93 7.72 -6.38
C HIS A 127 -11.79 8.00 -7.38
N LEU A 128 -10.57 7.52 -7.12
CA LEU A 128 -9.44 7.69 -8.05
C LEU A 128 -9.71 7.03 -9.41
N ARG A 129 -10.35 5.86 -9.44
CA ARG A 129 -10.69 5.15 -10.69
C ARG A 129 -11.75 5.89 -11.50
N GLU A 130 -12.76 6.44 -10.83
CA GLU A 130 -13.89 7.10 -11.47
C GLU A 130 -13.57 8.54 -11.91
N HIS A 131 -12.89 9.31 -11.06
CA HIS A 131 -12.72 10.76 -11.25
C HIS A 131 -11.28 11.15 -11.65
N GLY A 132 -10.33 10.23 -11.56
CA GLY A 132 -8.91 10.52 -11.72
C GLY A 132 -8.30 11.23 -10.50
N PRO A 133 -7.02 11.65 -10.60
CA PRO A 133 -6.29 12.20 -9.46
C PRO A 133 -6.82 13.57 -9.00
N SER A 134 -7.01 13.71 -7.69
CA SER A 134 -7.41 14.96 -7.02
C SER A 134 -6.82 15.01 -5.61
N ALA A 135 -6.93 16.14 -4.92
CA ALA A 135 -6.53 16.25 -3.51
C ALA A 135 -7.26 15.25 -2.58
N HIS A 136 -8.43 14.76 -3.00
CA HIS A 136 -9.19 13.74 -2.28
C HIS A 136 -8.59 12.33 -2.45
N ALA A 137 -8.06 11.99 -3.63
CA ALA A 137 -7.48 10.69 -3.91
C ALA A 137 -6.53 10.80 -5.11
N PHE A 138 -5.28 10.39 -4.94
CA PHE A 138 -4.24 10.56 -5.97
C PHE A 138 -3.22 9.42 -5.97
N GLY A 139 -2.21 9.50 -6.83
CA GLY A 139 -1.09 8.54 -6.86
C GLY A 139 0.24 9.24 -7.12
N PHE A 140 1.35 8.51 -7.12
CA PHE A 140 2.69 9.11 -7.27
C PHE A 140 2.87 9.96 -8.54
N ARG A 141 2.19 9.60 -9.64
CA ARG A 141 2.28 10.34 -10.91
C ARG A 141 1.79 11.79 -10.79
N GLN A 142 0.84 12.03 -9.89
CA GLN A 142 0.30 13.35 -9.63
C GLN A 142 0.02 13.48 -8.13
N ALA A 143 1.05 13.87 -7.37
CA ALA A 143 0.94 14.07 -5.93
C ALA A 143 0.32 15.45 -5.61
N PHE A 144 -0.42 15.52 -4.50
CA PHE A 144 -0.98 16.76 -3.98
C PHE A 144 -0.35 17.06 -2.62
N ALA A 145 -0.19 18.36 -2.31
CA ALA A 145 0.32 18.80 -1.01
C ALA A 145 -0.69 18.48 0.11
N ALA A 146 -0.19 18.35 1.35
CA ALA A 146 -1.04 18.22 2.51
C ALA A 146 -1.91 19.48 2.68
N PRO A 147 -3.13 19.36 3.22
CA PRO A 147 -3.93 20.53 3.61
C PRO A 147 -3.23 21.38 4.67
N ASN A 148 -3.62 22.66 4.77
CA ASN A 148 -3.12 23.62 5.75
C ASN A 148 -3.76 23.44 7.15
#